data_AF-A0A9W4WRJ5-F1
#
_entry.id   AF-A0A9W4WRJ5-F1
#
_cell.length_a   1.000
_cell.length_b   1.000
_cell.length_c   1.000
_cell.angle_alpha   90.00
_cell.angle_beta   90.00
_cell.angle_gamma   90.00
#
_symmetry.space_group_name_H-M   'P 1'
#
loop_
_entity.id
_entity.type
_entity.pdbx_description
1 polymer ?
#
loop_
_entity_poly.entity_id
_entity_poly.type
_entity_poly.pdbx_seq_one_letter_code
_entity_poly.pdbx_strand_id
1 'polypeptide(L)'
;MIIMINIQQLFDKRYSETEKKAEEIQFSDLSERIISASELTIKNFPKLKKVNISNVKSLTKLKIINCPQLVGINCQNNVLLTNLDLSECNELMKIQVSSNSLELIKLPTNSETLLYLEINDNNFPSQDLSFLTPYKNLEILDLGNNSNEERVKKGIYNRFCGGIKGTDIDSGLEYLPENLQRLNCLTGIRVEAKVKQIHAICGTSSANNSSFNFDREKYKKFRQEQKIKTEQEEIEKLWAKIQELNEQLTNSNSIIEEKDKKISKLISENEKVKEETKDLLSKKEEVEKELKEKIKKWRCRELEELNNKQSKDYIKERIDWKRSREELEQVIKGGGNKNQVLQQQVASYQDKLKTLQGDLQNNRSNYANFINKNLQIKEKEVEELKKLSKNLQNQVQISPK
;
A
#
# COMPACT_ATOMS: atom_id res chain seq x y z
N MET A 1 53.82 -43.12 15.38
CA MET A 1 52.93 -42.18 16.09
C MET A 1 52.52 -41.09 15.11
N ILE A 2 51.27 -41.10 14.67
CA ILE A 2 50.74 -40.07 13.78
C ILE A 2 50.48 -38.82 14.63
N ILE A 3 51.22 -37.73 14.41
CA ILE A 3 50.95 -36.47 15.10
C ILE A 3 49.74 -35.83 14.42
N MET A 4 48.57 -35.89 15.06
CA MET A 4 47.42 -35.10 14.64
C MET A 4 47.69 -33.63 14.96
N ILE A 5 47.85 -32.79 13.94
CA ILE A 5 48.09 -31.36 14.13
C ILE A 5 46.74 -30.64 14.12
N ASN A 6 46.44 -29.91 15.20
CA ASN A 6 45.26 -29.06 15.27
C ASN A 6 45.41 -27.86 14.31
N ILE A 7 44.37 -27.56 13.52
CA ILE A 7 44.40 -26.48 12.53
C ILE A 7 44.65 -25.10 13.14
N GLN A 8 44.08 -24.81 14.31
CA GLN A 8 44.26 -23.55 15.01
C GLN A 8 45.69 -23.43 15.50
N GLN A 9 46.26 -24.49 16.08
CA GLN A 9 47.67 -24.49 16.51
C GLN A 9 48.62 -24.25 15.34
N LEU A 10 48.32 -24.83 14.18
CA LEU A 10 49.10 -24.60 12.96
C LEU A 10 48.95 -23.15 12.46
N PHE A 11 47.73 -22.61 12.51
CA PHE A 11 47.45 -21.22 12.18
C PHE A 11 48.20 -20.27 13.12
N ASP A 12 48.08 -20.44 14.44
CA ASP A 12 48.74 -19.61 15.45
C ASP A 12 50.27 -19.66 15.35
N LYS A 13 50.83 -20.82 14.96
CA LYS A 13 52.28 -20.96 14.70
C LYS A 13 52.73 -20.14 13.48
N ARG A 14 51.88 -20.04 12.45
CA ARG A 14 52.19 -19.32 11.20
C ARG A 14 51.84 -17.84 11.26
N TYR A 15 50.82 -17.51 12.03
CA TYR A 15 50.25 -16.18 12.22
C TYR A 15 50.19 -15.93 13.72
N SER A 16 51.38 -15.68 14.28
CA SER A 16 51.53 -15.46 15.71
C SER A 16 50.76 -14.23 16.17
N GLU A 17 50.40 -14.16 17.45
CA GLU A 17 49.72 -12.97 17.99
C GLU A 17 50.51 -11.67 17.81
N THR A 18 51.83 -11.77 17.65
CA THR A 18 52.74 -10.66 17.37
C THR A 18 52.70 -10.17 15.92
N GLU A 19 52.17 -10.96 14.98
CA GLU A 19 52.15 -10.68 13.53
C GLU A 19 50.79 -10.16 13.02
N LYS A 20 49.90 -9.66 13.90
CA LYS A 20 48.57 -9.07 13.59
C LYS A 20 48.58 -7.81 12.69
N LYS A 21 49.69 -7.56 11.98
CA LYS A 21 49.84 -6.56 10.91
C LYS A 21 49.62 -7.15 9.51
N ALA A 22 49.44 -8.47 9.38
CA ALA A 22 49.24 -9.12 8.09
C ALA A 22 48.02 -8.54 7.36
N GLU A 23 48.23 -8.09 6.12
CA GLU A 23 47.14 -7.67 5.23
C GLU A 23 46.54 -8.85 4.46
N GLU A 24 47.28 -9.95 4.33
CA GLU A 24 46.82 -11.15 3.63
C GLU A 24 47.19 -12.42 4.40
N ILE A 25 46.24 -13.35 4.48
CA ILE A 25 46.42 -14.70 5.03
C ILE A 25 46.30 -15.70 3.89
N GLN A 26 47.30 -16.57 3.78
CA GLN A 26 47.37 -17.67 2.80
C GLN A 26 47.53 -18.98 3.58
N PHE A 27 46.40 -19.61 3.85
CA PHE A 27 46.27 -20.81 4.66
C PHE A 27 45.49 -21.90 3.91
N SER A 28 45.94 -22.21 2.69
CA SER A 28 45.33 -23.19 1.78
C SER A 28 46.13 -24.48 1.64
N ASP A 29 45.57 -25.46 0.93
CA ASP A 29 46.25 -26.65 0.39
C ASP A 29 46.91 -27.54 1.46
N LEU A 30 46.22 -27.74 2.58
CA LEU A 30 46.72 -28.52 3.72
C LEU A 30 46.50 -30.03 3.60
N SER A 31 46.23 -30.53 2.39
CA SER A 31 45.68 -31.87 2.10
C SER A 31 46.57 -33.07 2.48
N GLU A 32 47.81 -32.85 2.92
CA GLU A 32 48.75 -33.92 3.30
C GLU A 32 49.03 -34.02 4.80
N ARG A 33 48.47 -33.12 5.61
CA ARG A 33 48.63 -33.19 7.07
C ARG A 33 47.43 -33.92 7.63
N ILE A 34 47.65 -34.96 8.44
CA ILE A 34 46.60 -35.64 9.19
C ILE A 34 46.09 -34.65 10.25
N ILE A 35 45.18 -33.78 9.82
CA ILE A 35 44.49 -32.78 10.63
C ILE A 35 43.14 -33.40 10.98
N SER A 36 42.86 -33.61 12.26
CA SER A 36 41.52 -33.99 12.71
C SER A 36 40.51 -32.95 12.26
N ALA A 37 39.25 -33.32 12.05
CA ALA A 37 38.16 -32.35 11.87
C ALA A 37 38.29 -31.23 12.92
N SER A 38 38.50 -29.99 12.51
CA SER A 38 38.85 -28.92 13.45
C SER A 38 38.32 -27.54 13.04
N GLU A 39 38.08 -26.72 14.07
CA GLU A 39 37.58 -25.36 13.96
C GLU A 39 38.74 -24.38 13.81
N LEU A 40 38.61 -23.38 12.93
CA LEU A 40 39.55 -22.29 12.77
C LEU A 40 38.90 -20.95 13.14
N THR A 41 39.57 -20.19 13.99
CA THR A 41 39.19 -18.83 14.38
C THR A 41 40.30 -17.87 13.98
N ILE A 42 39.99 -16.97 13.06
CA ILE A 42 40.82 -15.82 12.70
C ILE A 42 40.27 -14.62 13.45
N LYS A 43 41.04 -14.10 14.42
CA LYS A 43 40.58 -13.01 15.27
C LYS A 43 41.60 -11.89 15.41
N ASN A 44 41.11 -10.65 15.48
CA ASN A 44 41.89 -9.45 15.80
C ASN A 44 43.00 -9.16 14.78
N PHE A 45 42.68 -9.21 13.48
CA PHE A 45 43.57 -8.72 12.43
C PHE A 45 43.00 -7.42 11.83
N PRO A 46 43.31 -6.24 12.41
CA PRO A 46 42.66 -4.98 12.04
C PRO A 46 43.00 -4.49 10.64
N LYS A 47 44.10 -4.96 10.04
CA LYS A 47 44.56 -4.60 8.68
C LYS A 47 44.34 -5.68 7.64
N LEU A 48 43.73 -6.81 8.02
CA LEU A 48 43.55 -7.95 7.13
C LEU A 48 42.54 -7.60 6.05
N LYS A 49 43.00 -7.66 4.79
CA LYS A 49 42.24 -7.38 3.58
C LYS A 49 41.81 -8.65 2.87
N LYS A 50 42.66 -9.69 2.85
CA LYS A 50 42.35 -10.94 2.15
C LYS A 50 42.66 -12.18 2.96
N VAL A 51 41.80 -13.17 2.85
CA VAL A 51 41.97 -14.48 3.47
C VAL A 51 41.76 -15.57 2.42
N ASN A 52 42.72 -16.48 2.31
CA ASN A 52 42.59 -17.69 1.53
C ASN A 52 42.74 -18.92 2.46
N ILE A 53 41.67 -19.70 2.58
CA ILE A 53 41.59 -20.95 3.34
C ILE A 53 41.00 -22.03 2.42
N SER A 54 41.43 -22.08 1.16
CA SER A 54 40.94 -23.08 0.21
C SER A 54 41.61 -24.45 0.41
N ASN A 55 40.93 -25.53 0.03
CA ASN A 55 41.47 -26.91 0.04
C ASN A 55 41.91 -27.42 1.45
N VAL A 56 41.26 -26.96 2.51
CA VAL A 56 41.43 -27.44 3.88
C VAL A 56 40.32 -28.43 4.23
N LYS A 57 40.46 -29.66 3.73
CA LYS A 57 39.42 -30.71 3.79
C LYS A 57 38.93 -31.06 5.20
N SER A 58 39.72 -30.79 6.23
CA SER A 58 39.39 -31.04 7.65
C SER A 58 38.64 -29.89 8.34
N LEU A 59 38.45 -28.75 7.67
CA LEU A 59 37.80 -27.58 8.25
C LEU A 59 36.30 -27.82 8.38
N THR A 60 35.81 -27.86 9.62
CA THR A 60 34.37 -28.01 9.93
C THR A 60 33.69 -26.69 10.25
N LYS A 61 34.47 -25.69 10.68
CA LYS A 61 33.95 -24.39 11.12
C LYS A 61 35.00 -23.31 10.98
N LEU A 62 34.59 -22.18 10.45
CA LEU A 62 35.40 -20.97 10.33
C LEU A 62 34.73 -19.81 11.07
N LYS A 63 35.48 -19.12 11.91
CA LYS A 63 35.08 -17.86 12.52
C LYS A 63 36.05 -16.76 12.14
N ILE A 64 35.53 -15.63 11.69
CA ILE A 64 36.29 -14.41 11.44
C ILE A 64 35.75 -13.34 12.37
N ILE A 65 36.59 -12.82 13.27
CA ILE A 65 36.17 -11.92 14.35
C ILE A 65 37.10 -10.72 14.37
N ASN A 66 36.57 -9.50 14.43
CA ASN A 66 37.37 -8.26 14.48
C ASN A 66 38.40 -8.15 13.33
N CYS A 67 37.96 -8.41 12.10
CA CYS A 67 38.72 -8.19 10.86
C CYS A 67 38.01 -7.14 9.99
N PRO A 68 37.90 -5.88 10.43
CA PRO A 68 37.00 -4.89 9.83
C PRO A 68 37.38 -4.47 8.41
N GLN A 69 38.65 -4.64 8.00
CA GLN A 69 39.13 -4.26 6.68
C GLN A 69 39.09 -5.41 5.65
N LEU A 70 38.42 -6.53 5.98
CA LEU A 70 38.41 -7.71 5.12
C LEU A 70 37.56 -7.44 3.87
N VAL A 71 38.23 -7.35 2.72
CA VAL A 71 37.60 -7.10 1.40
C VAL A 71 37.42 -8.36 0.57
N GLY A 72 38.18 -9.43 0.84
CA GLY A 72 38.12 -10.67 0.07
C GLY A 72 38.32 -11.93 0.90
N ILE A 73 37.46 -12.93 0.67
CA ILE A 73 37.61 -14.26 1.25
C ILE A 73 37.53 -15.34 0.16
N ASN A 74 38.53 -16.23 0.17
CA ASN A 74 38.49 -17.50 -0.54
C ASN A 74 38.50 -18.63 0.49
N CYS A 75 37.42 -19.40 0.55
CA CYS A 75 37.25 -20.56 1.42
C CYS A 75 36.65 -21.72 0.59
N GLN A 76 37.13 -21.91 -0.63
CA GLN A 76 36.67 -22.94 -1.55
C GLN A 76 37.17 -24.34 -1.16
N ASN A 77 36.44 -25.39 -1.57
CA ASN A 77 36.86 -26.79 -1.45
C ASN A 77 37.10 -27.30 0.00
N ASN A 78 36.38 -26.77 0.99
CA ASN A 78 36.36 -27.29 2.36
C ASN A 78 35.09 -28.12 2.59
N VAL A 79 35.10 -29.35 2.09
CA VAL A 79 33.91 -30.21 1.98
C VAL A 79 33.18 -30.52 3.30
N LEU A 80 33.80 -30.31 4.46
CA LEU A 80 33.18 -30.51 5.78
C LEU A 80 32.58 -29.23 6.39
N LEU A 81 32.78 -28.06 5.77
CA LEU A 81 32.24 -26.79 6.25
C LEU A 81 30.76 -26.69 5.92
N THR A 82 29.91 -26.62 6.95
CA THR A 82 28.44 -26.60 6.81
C THR A 82 27.80 -25.25 7.07
N ASN A 83 28.50 -24.34 7.74
CA ASN A 83 27.98 -23.00 8.07
C ASN A 83 29.10 -21.97 8.00
N LEU A 84 28.78 -20.77 7.53
CA LEU A 84 29.69 -19.64 7.52
C LEU A 84 28.97 -18.33 7.87
N ASP A 85 29.48 -17.62 8.87
CA ASP A 85 28.96 -16.32 9.29
C ASP A 85 29.96 -15.22 8.91
N LEU A 86 29.56 -14.34 7.98
CA LEU A 86 30.31 -13.18 7.52
C LEU A 86 29.58 -11.86 7.84
N SER A 87 28.56 -11.90 8.71
CA SER A 87 27.69 -10.74 8.98
C SER A 87 28.41 -9.51 9.53
N GLU A 88 29.54 -9.70 10.23
CA GLU A 88 30.39 -8.63 10.78
C GLU A 88 31.48 -8.14 9.81
N CYS A 89 31.64 -8.79 8.64
CA CYS A 89 32.68 -8.46 7.66
C CYS A 89 32.17 -7.44 6.62
N ASN A 90 31.84 -6.23 7.09
CA ASN A 90 31.10 -5.21 6.33
C ASN A 90 31.85 -4.52 5.16
N GLU A 91 33.13 -4.79 4.98
CA GLU A 91 33.93 -4.29 3.84
C GLU A 91 34.10 -5.35 2.75
N LEU A 92 33.49 -6.54 2.89
CA LEU A 92 33.64 -7.63 1.93
C LEU A 92 33.07 -7.23 0.56
N MET A 93 33.94 -7.34 -0.44
CA MET A 93 33.61 -7.13 -1.85
C MET A 93 33.57 -8.46 -2.63
N LYS A 94 34.37 -9.45 -2.21
CA LYS A 94 34.51 -10.74 -2.88
C LYS A 94 34.41 -11.92 -1.92
N ILE A 95 33.44 -12.80 -2.16
CA ILE A 95 33.22 -14.02 -1.39
C ILE A 95 33.29 -15.21 -2.35
N GLN A 96 34.24 -16.12 -2.11
CA GLN A 96 34.39 -17.38 -2.84
C GLN A 96 34.34 -18.55 -1.87
N VAL A 97 33.21 -19.26 -1.86
CA VAL A 97 32.94 -20.38 -0.94
C VAL A 97 32.33 -21.56 -1.69
N SER A 98 32.76 -21.77 -2.93
CA SER A 98 32.30 -22.90 -3.72
C SER A 98 32.85 -24.23 -3.24
N SER A 99 32.13 -25.31 -3.57
CA SER A 99 32.55 -26.69 -3.28
C SER A 99 32.73 -27.01 -1.78
N ASN A 100 31.95 -26.37 -0.90
CA ASN A 100 31.83 -26.74 0.52
C ASN A 100 30.56 -27.58 0.74
N SER A 101 30.09 -27.76 1.98
CA SER A 101 28.80 -28.39 2.27
C SER A 101 27.88 -27.41 3.01
N LEU A 102 27.95 -26.12 2.64
CA LEU A 102 27.21 -25.07 3.34
C LEU A 102 25.71 -25.29 3.22
N GLU A 103 25.03 -25.33 4.36
CA GLU A 103 23.57 -25.31 4.48
C GLU A 103 23.07 -23.90 4.80
N LEU A 104 23.94 -23.06 5.39
CA LEU A 104 23.66 -21.67 5.73
C LEU A 104 24.91 -20.80 5.51
N ILE A 105 24.67 -19.62 4.94
CA ILE A 105 25.64 -18.53 4.87
C ILE A 105 24.95 -17.25 5.36
N LYS A 106 25.61 -16.54 6.28
CA LYS A 106 25.22 -15.16 6.58
C LYS A 106 26.20 -14.24 5.87
N LEU A 107 25.68 -13.50 4.91
CA LEU A 107 26.41 -12.51 4.15
C LEU A 107 26.65 -11.24 5.00
N PRO A 108 27.57 -10.35 4.59
CA PRO A 108 27.80 -9.07 5.26
C PRO A 108 26.52 -8.26 5.44
N THR A 109 26.38 -7.62 6.62
CA THR A 109 25.21 -6.79 6.91
C THR A 109 25.19 -5.55 6.01
N ASN A 110 26.37 -4.98 5.73
CA ASN A 110 26.52 -3.95 4.72
C ASN A 110 26.39 -4.56 3.31
N SER A 111 25.29 -4.28 2.63
CA SER A 111 24.99 -4.84 1.31
C SER A 111 25.55 -4.03 0.14
N GLU A 112 26.13 -2.85 0.40
CA GLU A 112 26.60 -1.93 -0.65
C GLU A 112 27.97 -2.33 -1.21
N THR A 113 28.79 -3.08 -0.47
CA THR A 113 30.18 -3.37 -0.85
C THR A 113 30.32 -4.65 -1.68
N LEU A 114 29.40 -5.60 -1.56
CA LEU A 114 29.54 -6.93 -2.15
C LEU A 114 29.34 -6.88 -3.68
N LEU A 115 30.39 -7.19 -4.44
CA LEU A 115 30.40 -7.18 -5.91
C LEU A 115 30.44 -8.60 -6.50
N TYR A 116 31.04 -9.56 -5.78
CA TYR A 116 31.29 -10.90 -6.28
C TYR A 116 30.90 -11.95 -5.23
N LEU A 117 29.98 -12.85 -5.59
CA LEU A 117 29.50 -13.93 -4.75
C LEU A 117 29.53 -15.25 -5.50
N GLU A 118 30.36 -16.18 -5.03
CA GLU A 118 30.48 -17.53 -5.57
C GLU A 118 30.18 -18.55 -4.46
N ILE A 119 29.00 -19.17 -4.56
CA ILE A 119 28.48 -20.15 -3.58
C ILE A 119 27.99 -21.44 -4.23
N ASN A 120 28.39 -21.71 -5.48
CA ASN A 120 28.08 -22.96 -6.18
C ASN A 120 28.64 -24.21 -5.48
N ASP A 121 28.04 -25.37 -5.76
CA ASP A 121 28.46 -26.67 -5.24
C ASP A 121 28.48 -26.75 -3.70
N ASN A 122 27.45 -26.20 -3.05
CA ASN A 122 27.21 -26.30 -1.61
C ASN A 122 26.08 -27.31 -1.29
N ASN A 123 25.42 -27.17 -0.14
CA ASN A 123 24.29 -28.00 0.27
C ASN A 123 23.10 -27.15 0.77
N PHE A 124 22.90 -25.97 0.20
CA PHE A 124 21.83 -25.08 0.65
C PHE A 124 20.47 -25.78 0.53
N PRO A 125 19.62 -25.72 1.57
CA PRO A 125 18.28 -26.29 1.53
C PRO A 125 17.39 -25.51 0.56
N SER A 126 16.17 -26.02 0.35
CA SER A 126 15.14 -25.37 -0.47
C SER A 126 14.87 -23.94 0.00
N GLN A 127 15.29 -22.91 -0.75
CA GLN A 127 15.05 -21.49 -0.43
C GLN A 127 15.09 -20.57 -1.67
N ASP A 128 14.37 -19.46 -1.71
CA ASP A 128 14.44 -18.53 -2.85
C ASP A 128 15.71 -17.64 -2.84
N LEU A 129 15.81 -16.75 -3.81
CA LEU A 129 16.92 -15.80 -3.94
C LEU A 129 16.64 -14.46 -3.24
N SER A 130 15.59 -14.36 -2.40
CA SER A 130 15.24 -13.11 -1.71
C SER A 130 16.36 -12.59 -0.82
N PHE A 131 17.20 -13.48 -0.26
CA PHE A 131 18.37 -13.10 0.51
C PHE A 131 19.39 -12.26 -0.27
N LEU A 132 19.33 -12.27 -1.61
CA LEU A 132 20.18 -11.46 -2.49
C LEU A 132 19.61 -10.05 -2.76
N THR A 133 18.34 -9.81 -2.45
CA THR A 133 17.64 -8.54 -2.73
C THR A 133 18.36 -7.30 -2.16
N PRO A 134 18.98 -7.35 -0.96
CA PRO A 134 19.73 -6.20 -0.43
C PRO A 134 20.99 -5.84 -1.23
N TYR A 135 21.60 -6.78 -1.96
CA TYR A 135 22.93 -6.65 -2.57
C TYR A 135 22.86 -6.06 -3.99
N LYS A 136 22.39 -4.82 -4.08
CA LYS A 136 22.12 -4.12 -5.36
C LYS A 136 23.34 -3.91 -6.25
N ASN A 137 24.54 -3.90 -5.66
CA ASN A 137 25.81 -3.68 -6.36
C ASN A 137 26.48 -4.99 -6.81
N LEU A 138 25.86 -6.15 -6.54
CA LEU A 138 26.42 -7.43 -6.92
C LEU A 138 26.49 -7.55 -8.45
N GLU A 139 27.70 -7.77 -8.96
CA GLU A 139 28.00 -7.82 -10.39
C GLU A 139 28.16 -9.27 -10.87
N ILE A 140 28.73 -10.14 -10.03
CA ILE A 140 29.03 -11.52 -10.39
C ILE A 140 28.42 -12.47 -9.35
N LEU A 141 27.63 -13.41 -9.84
CA LEU A 141 26.91 -14.39 -9.03
C LEU A 141 27.08 -15.80 -9.61
N ASP A 142 27.58 -16.73 -8.79
CA ASP A 142 27.64 -18.16 -9.08
C ASP A 142 26.89 -18.96 -8.00
N LEU A 143 25.79 -19.59 -8.38
CA LEU A 143 24.87 -20.31 -7.48
C LEU A 143 24.73 -21.80 -7.83
N GLY A 144 25.31 -22.21 -8.96
CA GLY A 144 25.03 -23.48 -9.62
C GLY A 144 25.52 -24.73 -8.88
N ASN A 145 25.40 -25.86 -9.57
CA ASN A 145 25.91 -27.17 -9.13
C ASN A 145 26.83 -27.68 -10.24
N ASN A 146 28.05 -27.14 -10.26
CA ASN A 146 28.89 -27.08 -11.43
C ASN A 146 29.81 -28.30 -11.60
N SER A 147 30.03 -29.17 -10.60
CA SER A 147 31.28 -29.95 -10.64
C SER A 147 31.31 -31.39 -10.11
N ASN A 148 30.27 -31.96 -9.48
CA ASN A 148 30.44 -33.30 -8.88
C ASN A 148 29.20 -34.21 -8.89
N GLU A 149 29.18 -35.18 -9.80
CA GLU A 149 28.09 -36.15 -9.96
C GLU A 149 27.90 -37.03 -8.72
N GLU A 150 28.99 -37.40 -8.04
CA GLU A 150 28.91 -38.20 -6.81
C GLU A 150 28.24 -37.42 -5.67
N ARG A 151 28.52 -36.12 -5.55
CA ARG A 151 27.87 -35.26 -4.56
C ARG A 151 26.38 -35.15 -4.83
N VAL A 152 26.00 -34.96 -6.08
CA VAL A 152 24.58 -34.94 -6.48
C VAL A 152 23.90 -36.28 -6.16
N LYS A 153 24.53 -37.42 -6.48
CA LYS A 153 24.04 -38.76 -6.11
C LYS A 153 23.89 -38.96 -4.61
N LYS A 154 24.75 -38.33 -3.80
CA LYS A 154 24.68 -38.32 -2.32
C LYS A 154 23.67 -37.30 -1.77
N GLY A 155 22.99 -36.54 -2.63
CA GLY A 155 22.04 -35.51 -2.20
C GLY A 155 22.70 -34.22 -1.69
N ILE A 156 23.97 -33.97 -1.99
CA ILE A 156 24.71 -32.77 -1.56
C ILE A 156 24.82 -31.80 -2.73
N TYR A 157 23.91 -30.83 -2.77
CA TYR A 157 23.84 -29.81 -3.82
C TYR A 157 22.97 -28.63 -3.38
N ASN A 158 23.13 -27.46 -4.02
CA ASN A 158 22.32 -26.28 -3.73
C ASN A 158 20.88 -26.48 -4.20
N ARG A 159 19.90 -26.07 -3.39
CA ARG A 159 18.46 -26.12 -3.71
C ARG A 159 17.83 -24.74 -3.63
N PHE A 160 18.26 -23.81 -4.45
CA PHE A 160 17.52 -22.55 -4.56
C PHE A 160 16.17 -22.78 -5.28
N CYS A 161 15.05 -22.39 -4.66
CA CYS A 161 13.67 -22.51 -5.13
C CYS A 161 12.94 -21.16 -5.08
N GLY A 162 12.45 -20.68 -6.22
CA GLY A 162 11.58 -19.52 -6.36
C GLY A 162 10.82 -19.69 -7.66
N GLY A 163 10.24 -20.89 -7.79
CA GLY A 163 10.02 -21.66 -9.02
C GLY A 163 11.35 -22.19 -9.55
N ILE A 164 11.83 -23.41 -9.28
CA ILE A 164 11.28 -24.71 -8.84
C ILE A 164 12.38 -25.62 -8.18
N LYS A 165 12.15 -26.94 -8.01
CA LYS A 165 12.93 -27.97 -7.29
C LYS A 165 13.99 -28.70 -8.14
N GLY A 166 15.20 -28.15 -8.24
CA GLY A 166 16.21 -28.73 -9.14
C GLY A 166 17.67 -28.29 -9.02
N THR A 167 18.06 -27.16 -8.43
CA THR A 167 17.75 -25.79 -8.87
C THR A 167 17.11 -25.68 -10.25
N ASP A 168 15.84 -25.39 -10.19
CA ASP A 168 14.91 -25.24 -11.28
C ASP A 168 14.62 -23.74 -11.24
N ILE A 169 14.80 -22.95 -12.30
CA ILE A 169 14.57 -21.48 -12.24
C ILE A 169 13.69 -21.10 -13.42
N ASP A 170 12.38 -21.05 -13.18
CA ASP A 170 11.37 -20.47 -14.10
C ASP A 170 10.85 -19.11 -13.61
N SER A 171 11.26 -18.71 -12.41
CA SER A 171 11.04 -17.42 -11.74
C SER A 171 12.15 -17.17 -10.70
N GLY A 172 12.26 -15.97 -10.11
CA GLY A 172 13.31 -15.60 -9.15
C GLY A 172 14.42 -14.67 -9.69
N LEU A 173 14.41 -14.39 -11.00
CA LEU A 173 15.25 -13.36 -11.62
C LEU A 173 14.89 -11.95 -11.13
N GLU A 174 13.68 -11.75 -10.60
CA GLU A 174 13.19 -10.53 -9.97
C GLU A 174 13.91 -10.19 -8.64
N TYR A 175 14.48 -11.18 -7.95
CA TYR A 175 15.25 -10.96 -6.71
C TYR A 175 16.73 -10.67 -6.97
N LEU A 176 17.20 -10.90 -8.20
CA LEU A 176 18.58 -10.63 -8.58
C LEU A 176 18.84 -9.11 -8.68
N PRO A 177 20.11 -8.67 -8.55
CA PRO A 177 20.47 -7.27 -8.70
C PRO A 177 20.28 -6.79 -10.14
N GLU A 178 19.95 -5.50 -10.34
CA GLU A 178 19.90 -4.90 -11.68
C GLU A 178 21.30 -4.73 -12.30
N ASN A 179 22.31 -4.58 -11.46
CA ASN A 179 23.70 -4.38 -11.88
C ASN A 179 24.43 -5.67 -12.28
N LEU A 180 23.74 -6.82 -12.21
CA LEU A 180 24.35 -8.10 -12.50
C LEU A 180 24.94 -8.12 -13.91
N GLN A 181 26.24 -8.43 -13.98
CA GLN A 181 27.02 -8.53 -15.21
C GLN A 181 27.24 -9.98 -15.62
N ARG A 182 27.22 -10.90 -14.65
CA ARG A 182 27.41 -12.33 -14.88
C ARG A 182 26.60 -13.16 -13.91
N LEU A 183 25.86 -14.12 -14.45
CA LEU A 183 25.17 -15.17 -13.72
C LEU A 183 25.65 -16.52 -14.23
N ASN A 184 26.25 -17.33 -13.36
CA ASN A 184 26.60 -18.72 -13.66
C ASN A 184 25.65 -19.65 -12.90
N CYS A 185 24.90 -20.46 -13.64
CA CYS A 185 24.05 -21.52 -13.11
C CYS A 185 24.24 -22.76 -14.01
N LEU A 186 25.32 -23.53 -13.84
CA LEU A 186 25.55 -24.69 -14.69
C LEU A 186 24.65 -25.87 -14.25
N THR A 187 24.13 -26.59 -15.22
CA THR A 187 23.26 -27.78 -15.03
C THR A 187 23.94 -29.09 -15.33
N GLY A 188 25.27 -29.09 -15.52
CA GLY A 188 26.01 -30.15 -16.21
C GLY A 188 25.64 -31.60 -15.86
N ILE A 189 25.19 -31.86 -14.62
CA ILE A 189 24.80 -33.19 -14.12
C ILE A 189 23.28 -33.39 -14.00
N ARG A 190 22.48 -32.33 -13.78
CA ARG A 190 21.02 -32.41 -13.57
C ARG A 190 20.28 -31.97 -14.82
N VAL A 191 20.07 -32.90 -15.75
CA VAL A 191 19.41 -32.64 -17.04
C VAL A 191 17.96 -32.17 -16.87
N GLU A 192 17.34 -32.52 -15.76
CA GLU A 192 15.99 -32.10 -15.37
C GLU A 192 15.91 -30.65 -14.87
N ALA A 193 17.03 -29.99 -14.60
CA ALA A 193 17.04 -28.61 -14.13
C ALA A 193 16.54 -27.64 -15.22
N LYS A 194 15.53 -26.83 -14.89
CA LYS A 194 14.90 -25.87 -15.80
C LYS A 194 15.73 -24.62 -16.17
N VAL A 195 17.05 -24.63 -15.97
CA VAL A 195 17.95 -23.52 -16.34
C VAL A 195 17.86 -23.13 -17.82
N LYS A 196 17.35 -24.01 -18.68
CA LYS A 196 16.96 -23.68 -20.07
C LYS A 196 16.04 -22.46 -20.17
N GLN A 197 15.20 -22.19 -19.17
CA GLN A 197 14.34 -21.01 -19.15
C GLN A 197 15.13 -19.74 -18.79
N ILE A 198 16.08 -19.81 -17.86
CA ILE A 198 17.03 -18.71 -17.64
C ILE A 198 17.83 -18.43 -18.91
N HIS A 199 18.29 -19.47 -19.61
CA HIS A 199 18.98 -19.34 -20.89
C HIS A 199 18.11 -18.62 -21.94
N ALA A 200 16.83 -18.97 -22.03
CA ALA A 200 15.90 -18.28 -22.93
C ALA A 200 15.74 -16.78 -22.58
N ILE A 201 15.77 -16.44 -21.29
CA ILE A 201 15.58 -15.06 -20.81
C ILE A 201 16.86 -14.23 -20.94
N CYS A 202 18.01 -14.73 -20.49
CA CYS A 202 19.25 -13.96 -20.39
C CYS A 202 20.49 -14.71 -20.87
N GLY A 203 20.34 -15.65 -21.81
CA GLY A 203 21.44 -16.39 -22.40
C GLY A 203 21.82 -15.94 -23.82
N THR A 204 23.08 -16.15 -24.19
CA THR A 204 23.55 -16.00 -25.58
C THR A 204 23.35 -17.27 -26.41
N SER A 205 23.41 -17.13 -27.75
CA SER A 205 23.15 -18.19 -28.72
C SER A 205 24.15 -19.37 -28.68
N SER A 206 25.27 -19.22 -27.95
CA SER A 206 26.27 -20.27 -27.75
C SER A 206 25.93 -21.10 -26.51
N ALA A 207 24.85 -21.87 -26.56
CA ALA A 207 24.51 -22.81 -25.51
C ALA A 207 24.91 -24.23 -25.91
N ASN A 208 25.76 -24.84 -25.09
CA ASN A 208 25.75 -26.27 -24.88
C ASN A 208 24.89 -26.57 -23.64
N ASN A 209 24.37 -27.79 -23.50
CA ASN A 209 23.43 -28.21 -22.43
C ASN A 209 23.95 -28.02 -20.98
N SER A 210 25.17 -27.50 -20.80
CA SER A 210 25.87 -27.38 -19.53
C SER A 210 26.23 -25.94 -19.14
N SER A 211 26.31 -24.99 -20.08
CA SER A 211 26.75 -23.60 -19.82
C SER A 211 26.15 -22.64 -20.83
N PHE A 212 25.79 -21.44 -20.38
CA PHE A 212 25.45 -20.33 -21.28
C PHE A 212 26.15 -19.05 -20.85
N ASN A 213 26.50 -18.19 -21.81
CA ASN A 213 26.98 -16.86 -21.48
C ASN A 213 25.79 -15.97 -21.13
N PHE A 214 25.94 -15.20 -20.05
CA PHE A 214 24.93 -14.25 -19.60
C PHE A 214 24.87 -13.04 -20.53
N ASP A 215 23.68 -12.78 -21.09
CA ASP A 215 23.36 -11.61 -21.90
C ASP A 215 22.72 -10.54 -21.01
N ARG A 216 23.55 -9.57 -20.63
CA ARG A 216 23.16 -8.47 -19.74
C ARG A 216 22.03 -7.62 -20.31
N GLU A 217 22.02 -7.37 -21.62
CA GLU A 217 21.03 -6.48 -22.22
C GLU A 217 19.66 -7.17 -22.30
N LYS A 218 19.63 -8.48 -22.59
CA LYS A 218 18.39 -9.26 -22.46
C LYS A 218 17.87 -9.30 -21.03
N TYR A 219 18.74 -9.51 -20.04
CA TYR A 219 18.35 -9.50 -18.63
C TYR A 219 17.76 -8.15 -18.21
N LYS A 220 18.40 -7.03 -18.58
CA LYS A 220 17.87 -5.67 -18.33
C LYS A 220 16.50 -5.49 -18.96
N LYS A 221 16.32 -5.93 -20.21
CA LYS A 221 15.04 -5.84 -20.91
C LYS A 221 13.96 -6.63 -20.18
N PHE A 222 14.25 -7.88 -19.80
CA PHE A 222 13.33 -8.70 -19.00
C PHE A 222 12.94 -8.01 -17.69
N ARG A 223 13.90 -7.41 -16.98
CA ARG A 223 13.62 -6.66 -15.73
C ARG A 223 12.71 -5.46 -15.94
N GLN A 224 12.92 -4.71 -17.02
CA GLN A 224 12.04 -3.60 -17.40
C GLN A 224 10.64 -4.11 -17.74
N GLU A 225 10.52 -5.20 -18.51
CA GLU A 225 9.24 -5.81 -18.86
C GLU A 225 8.47 -6.30 -17.61
N GLN A 226 9.16 -6.92 -16.63
CA GLN A 226 8.54 -7.31 -15.36
C GLN A 226 8.07 -6.11 -14.54
N LYS A 227 8.86 -5.03 -14.51
CA LYS A 227 8.48 -3.80 -13.80
C LYS A 227 7.22 -3.18 -14.42
N ILE A 228 7.19 -3.07 -15.75
CA ILE A 228 6.02 -2.57 -16.50
C ILE A 228 4.80 -3.45 -16.22
N LYS A 229 4.96 -4.78 -16.26
CA LYS A 229 3.87 -5.71 -15.98
C LYS A 229 3.31 -5.52 -14.56
N THR A 230 4.19 -5.36 -13.57
CA THR A 230 3.77 -5.14 -12.18
C THR A 230 3.02 -3.80 -12.03
N GLU A 231 3.52 -2.74 -12.65
CA GLU A 231 2.85 -1.42 -12.67
C GLU A 231 1.49 -1.49 -13.40
N GLN A 232 1.39 -2.26 -14.48
CA GLN A 232 0.12 -2.50 -15.18
C GLN A 232 -0.90 -3.23 -14.30
N GLU A 233 -0.49 -4.27 -13.58
CA GLU A 233 -1.36 -4.98 -12.64
C GLU A 233 -1.87 -4.07 -11.50
N GLU A 234 -1.05 -3.13 -11.03
CA GLU A 234 -1.47 -2.12 -10.05
C GLU A 234 -2.48 -1.12 -10.65
N ILE A 235 -2.23 -0.66 -11.88
CA ILE A 235 -3.14 0.23 -12.61
C ILE A 235 -4.50 -0.44 -12.82
N GLU A 236 -4.54 -1.72 -13.19
CA GLU A 236 -5.78 -2.49 -13.35
C GLU A 236 -6.59 -2.56 -12.05
N LYS A 237 -5.91 -2.79 -10.91
CA LYS A 237 -6.56 -2.76 -9.58
C LYS A 237 -7.16 -1.39 -9.25
N LEU A 238 -6.44 -0.31 -9.58
CA LEU A 238 -6.94 1.05 -9.38
C LEU A 238 -8.15 1.33 -10.27
N TRP A 239 -8.13 0.89 -11.53
CA TRP A 239 -9.28 1.01 -12.44
C TRP A 239 -10.52 0.29 -11.93
N ALA A 240 -10.37 -0.92 -11.41
CA ALA A 240 -11.49 -1.66 -10.81
C ALA A 240 -12.11 -0.89 -9.63
N LYS A 241 -11.27 -0.27 -8.78
CA LYS A 241 -11.74 0.54 -7.66
C LYS A 241 -12.45 1.83 -8.11
N ILE A 242 -11.99 2.46 -9.19
CA ILE A 242 -12.67 3.62 -9.80
C ILE A 242 -14.05 3.23 -10.31
N GLN A 243 -14.18 2.06 -10.95
CA GLN A 243 -15.48 1.57 -11.43
C GLN A 243 -16.47 1.35 -10.28
N GLU A 244 -16.03 0.71 -9.19
CA GLU A 244 -16.85 0.52 -7.99
C GLU A 244 -17.35 1.85 -7.40
N LEU A 245 -16.46 2.85 -7.28
CA LEU A 245 -16.83 4.19 -6.78
C LEU A 245 -17.82 4.91 -7.70
N ASN A 246 -17.69 4.75 -9.02
CA ASN A 246 -18.62 5.34 -9.98
C ASN A 246 -20.02 4.71 -9.89
N GLU A 247 -20.11 3.40 -9.63
CA GLU A 247 -21.38 2.72 -9.40
C GLU A 247 -22.05 3.22 -8.11
N GLN A 248 -21.27 3.36 -7.03
CA GLN A 248 -21.77 3.93 -5.76
C GLN A 248 -22.26 5.39 -5.92
N LEU A 249 -21.55 6.20 -6.72
CA LEU A 249 -21.96 7.56 -7.04
C LEU A 249 -23.26 7.58 -7.84
N THR A 250 -23.40 6.69 -8.82
CA THR A 250 -24.61 6.58 -9.65
C THR A 250 -25.82 6.23 -8.78
N ASN A 251 -25.68 5.26 -7.87
CA ASN A 251 -26.72 4.89 -6.91
C ASN A 251 -27.07 6.06 -5.97
N SER A 252 -26.07 6.79 -5.48
CA SER A 252 -26.27 7.95 -4.63
C SER A 252 -27.03 9.07 -5.35
N ASN A 253 -26.71 9.34 -6.62
CA ASN A 253 -27.42 10.32 -7.44
C ASN A 253 -28.88 9.93 -7.66
N SER A 254 -29.17 8.66 -7.90
CA SER A 254 -30.55 8.17 -8.01
C SER A 254 -31.37 8.40 -6.73
N ILE A 255 -30.76 8.16 -5.56
CA ILE A 255 -31.39 8.44 -4.25
C ILE A 255 -31.64 9.95 -4.09
N ILE A 256 -30.70 10.80 -4.52
CA ILE A 256 -30.86 12.25 -4.47
C ILE A 256 -32.04 12.69 -5.36
N GLU A 257 -32.14 12.18 -6.59
CA GLU A 257 -33.25 12.50 -7.49
C GLU A 257 -34.62 12.11 -6.91
N GLU A 258 -34.70 10.96 -6.23
CA GLU A 258 -35.92 10.54 -5.54
C GLU A 258 -36.29 11.50 -4.39
N LYS A 259 -35.30 11.90 -3.59
CA LYS A 259 -35.49 12.86 -2.51
C LYS A 259 -35.92 14.23 -3.04
N ASP A 260 -35.34 14.70 -4.13
CA ASP A 260 -35.68 15.97 -4.78
C ASP A 260 -37.12 15.99 -5.29
N LYS A 261 -37.61 14.88 -5.86
CA LYS A 261 -39.04 14.71 -6.23
C LYS A 261 -39.94 14.84 -5.00
N LYS A 262 -39.57 14.22 -3.88
CA LYS A 262 -40.35 14.27 -2.63
C LYS A 262 -40.37 15.67 -2.01
N ILE A 263 -39.25 16.38 -2.05
CA ILE A 263 -39.15 17.78 -1.60
C ILE A 263 -40.03 18.68 -2.47
N SER A 264 -39.99 18.51 -3.79
CA SER A 264 -40.81 19.29 -4.73
C SER A 264 -42.31 19.12 -4.45
N LYS A 265 -42.75 17.90 -4.14
CA LYS A 265 -44.14 17.62 -3.73
C LYS A 265 -44.51 18.33 -2.42
N LEU A 266 -43.65 18.25 -1.41
CA LEU A 266 -43.88 18.92 -0.12
C LEU A 266 -43.92 20.45 -0.25
N ILE A 267 -43.10 21.03 -1.13
CA ILE A 267 -43.14 22.48 -1.42
C ILE A 267 -44.51 22.87 -1.97
N SER A 268 -45.03 22.13 -2.96
CA SER A 268 -46.35 22.39 -3.54
C SER A 268 -47.49 22.23 -2.52
N GLU A 269 -47.43 21.20 -1.66
CA GLU A 269 -48.42 21.00 -0.59
C GLU A 269 -48.38 22.15 0.43
N ASN A 270 -47.19 22.63 0.81
CA ASN A 270 -47.02 23.74 1.73
C ASN A 270 -47.53 25.06 1.14
N GLU A 271 -47.37 25.29 -0.17
CA GLU A 271 -47.95 26.45 -0.85
C GLU A 271 -49.48 26.46 -0.81
N LYS A 272 -50.13 25.30 -1.03
CA LYS A 272 -51.59 25.17 -0.91
C LYS A 272 -52.07 25.50 0.50
N VAL A 273 -51.42 24.94 1.52
CA VAL A 273 -51.79 25.19 2.92
C VAL A 273 -51.60 26.66 3.30
N LYS A 274 -50.54 27.32 2.79
CA LYS A 274 -50.35 28.76 2.98
C LYS A 274 -51.51 29.59 2.41
N GLU A 275 -51.98 29.27 1.21
CA GLU A 275 -53.10 29.98 0.60
C GLU A 275 -54.41 29.73 1.36
N GLU A 276 -54.68 28.49 1.79
CA GLU A 276 -55.82 28.17 2.66
C GLU A 276 -55.78 28.93 3.99
N THR A 277 -54.60 29.03 4.59
CA THR A 277 -54.41 29.76 5.86
C THR A 277 -54.68 31.25 5.69
N LYS A 278 -54.26 31.83 4.55
CA LYS A 278 -54.51 33.23 4.21
C LYS A 278 -56.00 33.52 4.01
N ASP A 279 -56.72 32.63 3.32
CA ASP A 279 -58.18 32.73 3.14
C ASP A 279 -58.92 32.65 4.50
N LEU A 280 -58.54 31.71 5.36
CA LEU A 280 -59.10 31.60 6.71
C LEU A 280 -58.82 32.83 7.59
N LEU A 281 -57.64 33.45 7.45
CA LEU A 281 -57.30 34.67 8.17
C LEU A 281 -58.20 35.83 7.75
N SER A 282 -58.42 36.01 6.44
CA SER A 282 -59.34 37.00 5.88
C SER A 282 -60.76 36.82 6.43
N LYS A 283 -61.27 35.58 6.42
CA LYS A 283 -62.59 35.24 6.98
C LYS A 283 -62.68 35.54 8.48
N LYS A 284 -61.62 35.26 9.23
CA LYS A 284 -61.55 35.57 10.67
C LYS A 284 -61.65 37.08 10.91
N GLU A 285 -60.91 37.89 10.16
CA GLU A 285 -60.94 39.35 10.27
C GLU A 285 -62.33 39.92 9.96
N GLU A 286 -63.03 39.36 8.97
CA GLU A 286 -64.41 39.74 8.63
C GLU A 286 -65.38 39.45 9.78
N VAL A 287 -65.34 38.23 10.35
CA VAL A 287 -66.17 37.86 11.51
C VAL A 287 -65.86 38.73 12.74
N GLU A 288 -64.59 39.03 13.00
CA GLU A 288 -64.21 39.92 14.10
C GLU A 288 -64.76 41.34 13.91
N LYS A 289 -64.77 41.84 12.67
CA LYS A 289 -65.35 43.15 12.35
C LYS A 289 -66.87 43.15 12.56
N GLU A 290 -67.57 42.12 12.09
CA GLU A 290 -69.01 41.96 12.35
C GLU A 290 -69.33 41.91 13.84
N LEU A 291 -68.53 41.17 14.61
CA LEU A 291 -68.70 41.05 16.05
C LEU A 291 -68.52 42.39 16.75
N LYS A 292 -67.48 43.16 16.39
CA LYS A 292 -67.25 44.51 16.92
C LYS A 292 -68.44 45.44 16.65
N GLU A 293 -68.99 45.40 15.43
CA GLU A 293 -70.18 46.18 15.07
C GLU A 293 -71.42 45.77 15.87
N LYS A 294 -71.66 44.46 16.04
CA LYS A 294 -72.76 43.94 16.88
C LYS A 294 -72.62 44.39 18.34
N ILE A 295 -71.42 44.30 18.92
CA ILE A 295 -71.15 44.76 20.30
C ILE A 295 -71.39 46.26 20.43
N LYS A 296 -70.97 47.06 19.44
CA LYS A 296 -71.16 48.52 19.45
C LYS A 296 -72.65 48.88 19.42
N LYS A 297 -73.43 48.28 18.51
CA LYS A 297 -74.89 48.47 18.45
C LYS A 297 -75.57 48.08 19.76
N TRP A 298 -75.13 46.99 20.38
CA TRP A 298 -75.67 46.54 21.65
C TRP A 298 -75.39 47.51 22.79
N ARG A 299 -74.14 48.02 22.93
CA ARG A 299 -73.83 49.04 23.94
C ARG A 299 -74.69 50.30 23.81
N CYS A 300 -74.99 50.73 22.58
CA CYS A 300 -75.89 51.86 22.36
C CYS A 300 -77.30 51.56 22.88
N ARG A 301 -77.86 50.37 22.58
CA ARG A 301 -79.17 49.96 23.11
C ARG A 301 -79.19 49.79 24.61
N GLU A 302 -78.15 49.19 25.19
CA GLU A 302 -78.04 48.99 26.64
C GLU A 302 -78.01 50.34 27.39
N LEU A 303 -77.33 51.35 26.85
CA LEU A 303 -77.33 52.70 27.40
C LEU A 303 -78.70 53.41 27.27
N GLU A 304 -79.42 53.17 26.17
CA GLU A 304 -80.78 53.70 25.96
C GLU A 304 -81.82 53.03 26.89
N GLU A 305 -81.68 51.72 27.14
CA GLU A 305 -82.61 50.91 27.95
C GLU A 305 -82.36 51.03 29.46
N LEU A 306 -81.11 51.19 29.92
CA LEU A 306 -80.79 51.54 31.33
C LEU A 306 -81.43 52.86 31.75
N ASN A 307 -81.72 53.74 30.80
CA ASN A 307 -82.41 55.01 31.03
C ASN A 307 -83.93 54.85 31.21
N ASN A 308 -84.51 53.67 30.90
CA ASN A 308 -85.96 53.39 30.85
C ASN A 308 -86.35 52.06 31.56
N LYS A 309 -86.36 52.03 32.90
CA LYS A 309 -87.16 51.18 33.86
C LYS A 309 -87.50 49.66 33.61
N GLN A 310 -87.25 48.86 34.69
CA GLN A 310 -87.97 47.68 35.26
C GLN A 310 -87.94 46.24 34.64
N SER A 311 -86.81 45.54 34.80
CA SER A 311 -86.54 44.27 35.56
C SER A 311 -87.39 42.96 35.53
N LYS A 312 -88.23 42.60 34.53
CA LYS A 312 -88.70 41.17 34.45
C LYS A 312 -88.61 40.47 33.09
N ASP A 313 -88.71 41.19 31.97
CA ASP A 313 -88.48 40.58 30.63
C ASP A 313 -86.98 40.35 30.32
N TYR A 314 -86.11 41.09 31.02
CA TYR A 314 -84.65 41.06 30.93
C TYR A 314 -84.01 39.67 31.16
N ILE A 315 -84.65 38.79 31.95
CA ILE A 315 -84.08 37.48 32.29
C ILE A 315 -84.29 36.46 31.15
N LYS A 316 -85.34 36.63 30.33
CA LYS A 316 -85.71 35.66 29.29
C LYS A 316 -84.85 35.84 28.01
N GLU A 317 -84.65 37.07 27.54
CA GLU A 317 -83.75 37.36 26.41
C GLU A 317 -82.27 37.07 26.72
N ARG A 318 -81.84 37.22 27.98
CA ARG A 318 -80.47 36.94 28.40
C ARG A 318 -80.10 35.45 28.33
N ILE A 319 -81.09 34.55 28.43
CA ILE A 319 -80.90 33.10 28.31
C ILE A 319 -80.77 32.70 26.82
N ASP A 320 -81.60 33.27 25.94
CA ASP A 320 -81.53 33.01 24.50
C ASP A 320 -80.22 33.56 23.89
N TRP A 321 -79.74 34.72 24.38
CA TRP A 321 -78.48 35.31 23.93
C TRP A 321 -77.22 34.55 24.40
N LYS A 322 -77.23 33.99 25.63
CA LYS A 322 -76.14 33.08 26.06
C LYS A 322 -75.99 31.89 25.12
N ARG A 323 -77.11 31.37 24.61
CA ARG A 323 -77.14 30.25 23.66
C ARG A 323 -76.53 30.63 22.31
N SER A 324 -76.92 31.76 21.73
CA SER A 324 -76.34 32.23 20.46
C SER A 324 -74.87 32.67 20.58
N ARG A 325 -74.45 33.19 21.74
CA ARG A 325 -73.04 33.48 22.03
C ARG A 325 -72.22 32.19 22.15
N GLU A 326 -72.74 31.17 22.84
CA GLU A 326 -72.09 29.85 22.92
C GLU A 326 -71.99 29.19 21.54
N GLU A 327 -73.00 29.34 20.67
CA GLU A 327 -72.94 28.88 19.27
C GLU A 327 -71.86 29.61 18.45
N LEU A 328 -71.74 30.94 18.59
CA LEU A 328 -70.67 31.71 17.92
C LEU A 328 -69.28 31.41 18.50
N GLU A 329 -69.16 31.23 19.82
CA GLU A 329 -67.91 30.79 20.45
C GLU A 329 -67.52 29.37 20.02
N GLN A 330 -68.48 28.48 19.72
CA GLN A 330 -68.22 27.17 19.12
C GLN A 330 -67.74 27.28 17.67
N VAL A 331 -68.30 28.17 16.85
CA VAL A 331 -67.83 28.42 15.48
C VAL A 331 -66.41 29.00 15.48
N ILE A 332 -66.11 29.95 16.38
CA ILE A 332 -64.76 30.51 16.56
C ILE A 332 -63.78 29.45 17.10
N LYS A 333 -64.17 28.60 18.05
CA LYS A 333 -63.36 27.45 18.51
C LYS A 333 -63.14 26.42 17.40
N GLY A 334 -64.14 26.14 16.57
CA GLY A 334 -64.05 25.21 15.44
C GLY A 334 -63.12 25.72 14.33
N GLY A 335 -63.19 27.02 14.00
CA GLY A 335 -62.26 27.68 13.07
C GLY A 335 -60.86 27.88 13.65
N GLY A 336 -60.76 28.20 14.94
CA GLY A 336 -59.52 28.32 15.69
C GLY A 336 -58.76 27.00 15.80
N ASN A 337 -59.46 25.90 16.12
CA ASN A 337 -58.87 24.55 16.13
C ASN A 337 -58.37 24.12 14.75
N LYS A 338 -59.12 24.40 13.67
CA LYS A 338 -58.66 24.12 12.30
C LYS A 338 -57.43 24.95 11.93
N ASN A 339 -57.41 26.24 12.25
CA ASN A 339 -56.25 27.11 12.00
C ASN A 339 -55.03 26.66 12.83
N GLN A 340 -55.22 26.25 14.08
CA GLN A 340 -54.15 25.75 14.94
C GLN A 340 -53.59 24.40 14.45
N VAL A 341 -54.45 23.50 13.94
CA VAL A 341 -54.03 22.24 13.29
C VAL A 341 -53.29 22.52 11.98
N LEU A 342 -53.75 23.45 11.15
CA LEU A 342 -53.07 23.85 9.91
C LEU A 342 -51.72 24.54 10.21
N GLN A 343 -51.64 25.40 11.23
CA GLN A 343 -50.39 26.00 11.69
C GLN A 343 -49.39 24.95 12.20
N GLN A 344 -49.86 23.95 12.95
CA GLN A 344 -49.03 22.81 13.37
C GLN A 344 -48.58 21.95 12.20
N GLN A 345 -49.42 21.76 11.17
CA GLN A 345 -49.04 21.05 9.95
C GLN A 345 -48.02 21.85 9.13
N VAL A 346 -48.17 23.17 8.98
CA VAL A 346 -47.19 24.04 8.34
C VAL A 346 -45.85 24.00 9.07
N ALA A 347 -45.85 24.09 10.40
CA ALA A 347 -44.64 23.97 11.21
C ALA A 347 -43.98 22.59 11.04
N SER A 348 -44.78 21.51 11.06
CA SER A 348 -44.29 20.14 10.81
C SER A 348 -43.67 19.98 9.42
N TYR A 349 -44.30 20.54 8.38
CA TYR A 349 -43.76 20.51 7.02
C TYR A 349 -42.51 21.37 6.88
N GLN A 350 -42.47 22.56 7.50
CA GLN A 350 -41.29 23.42 7.52
C GLN A 350 -40.09 22.76 8.22
N ASP A 351 -40.31 22.08 9.35
CA ASP A 351 -39.24 21.32 10.04
C ASP A 351 -38.75 20.13 9.21
N LYS A 352 -39.66 19.40 8.55
CA LYS A 352 -39.28 18.32 7.61
C LYS A 352 -38.48 18.86 6.42
N LEU A 353 -38.88 20.01 5.87
CA LEU A 353 -38.19 20.68 4.75
C LEU A 353 -36.81 21.16 5.18
N LYS A 354 -36.68 21.73 6.39
CA LYS A 354 -35.42 22.20 6.96
C LYS A 354 -34.46 21.04 7.27
N THR A 355 -34.98 19.92 7.76
CA THR A 355 -34.20 18.68 7.98
C THR A 355 -33.71 18.10 6.65
N LEU A 356 -34.58 17.98 5.65
CA LEU A 356 -34.22 17.51 4.31
C LEU A 356 -33.26 18.44 3.58
N GLN A 357 -33.40 19.77 3.72
CA GLN A 357 -32.45 20.75 3.19
C GLN A 357 -31.09 20.68 3.91
N GLY A 358 -31.07 20.47 5.22
CA GLY A 358 -29.86 20.22 5.99
C GLY A 358 -29.11 18.97 5.52
N ASP A 359 -29.84 17.88 5.26
CA ASP A 359 -29.27 16.63 4.73
C ASP A 359 -28.75 16.79 3.29
N LEU A 360 -29.46 17.54 2.43
CA LEU A 360 -29.03 17.86 1.07
C LEU A 360 -27.81 18.79 1.04
N GLN A 361 -27.75 19.76 1.94
CA GLN A 361 -26.64 20.71 2.05
C GLN A 361 -25.41 20.05 2.67
N ASN A 362 -25.56 19.16 3.65
CA ASN A 362 -24.47 18.33 4.17
C ASN A 362 -23.92 17.37 3.11
N ASN A 363 -24.79 16.71 2.32
CA ASN A 363 -24.34 15.83 1.23
C ASN A 363 -23.68 16.61 0.08
N ARG A 364 -24.25 17.75 -0.34
CA ARG A 364 -23.61 18.62 -1.35
C ARG A 364 -22.28 19.19 -0.87
N SER A 365 -22.19 19.65 0.38
CA SER A 365 -20.97 20.29 0.89
C SER A 365 -19.85 19.27 1.10
N ASN A 366 -20.16 18.06 1.59
CA ASN A 366 -19.14 17.01 1.75
C ASN A 366 -18.67 16.43 0.41
N TYR A 367 -19.58 16.24 -0.57
CA TYR A 367 -19.22 15.66 -1.87
C TYR A 367 -18.60 16.69 -2.83
N ALA A 368 -19.08 17.94 -2.84
CA ALA A 368 -18.49 19.02 -3.66
C ALA A 368 -17.14 19.49 -3.11
N ASN A 369 -16.90 19.47 -1.79
CA ASN A 369 -15.58 19.78 -1.23
C ASN A 369 -14.54 18.69 -1.56
N PHE A 370 -14.94 17.41 -1.63
CA PHE A 370 -14.07 16.32 -2.05
C PHE A 370 -13.68 16.44 -3.54
N ILE A 371 -14.63 16.81 -4.42
CA ILE A 371 -14.40 16.96 -5.86
C ILE A 371 -13.66 18.28 -6.21
N ASN A 372 -14.01 19.42 -5.60
CA ASN A 372 -13.31 20.70 -5.84
C ASN A 372 -11.85 20.67 -5.40
N LYS A 373 -11.53 19.92 -4.33
CA LYS A 373 -10.14 19.73 -3.89
C LYS A 373 -9.32 18.93 -4.90
N ASN A 374 -9.93 17.97 -5.60
CA ASN A 374 -9.29 17.21 -6.68
C ASN A 374 -9.22 17.99 -8.01
N LEU A 375 -10.22 18.82 -8.32
CA LEU A 375 -10.23 19.70 -9.50
C LEU A 375 -9.21 20.84 -9.40
N GLN A 376 -9.02 21.47 -8.23
CA GLN A 376 -7.97 22.49 -8.03
C GLN A 376 -6.54 21.94 -8.20
N ILE A 377 -6.33 20.66 -7.90
CA ILE A 377 -5.05 19.98 -8.15
C ILE A 377 -4.84 19.82 -9.67
N LYS A 378 -5.88 19.38 -10.40
CA LYS A 378 -5.86 19.23 -11.86
C LYS A 378 -5.74 20.57 -12.61
N GLU A 379 -6.38 21.63 -12.13
CA GLU A 379 -6.29 22.97 -12.73
C GLU A 379 -4.90 23.59 -12.55
N LYS A 380 -4.24 23.34 -11.41
CA LYS A 380 -2.82 23.71 -11.23
C LYS A 380 -1.89 22.97 -12.20
N GLU A 381 -2.12 21.69 -12.45
CA GLU A 381 -1.37 20.91 -13.46
C GLU A 381 -1.58 21.49 -14.88
N VAL A 382 -2.81 21.90 -15.22
CA VAL A 382 -3.12 22.50 -16.53
C VAL A 382 -2.49 23.89 -16.69
N GLU A 383 -2.45 24.70 -15.63
CA GLU A 383 -1.85 26.04 -15.67
C GLU A 383 -0.32 25.99 -15.81
N GLU A 384 0.34 24.98 -15.21
CA GLU A 384 1.76 24.69 -15.41
C GLU A 384 2.04 24.19 -16.83
N LEU A 385 1.18 23.33 -17.39
CA LEU A 385 1.29 22.86 -18.78
C LEU A 385 1.10 23.99 -19.79
N LYS A 386 0.21 24.97 -19.52
CA LYS A 386 0.07 26.17 -20.36
C LYS A 386 1.31 27.05 -20.31
N LYS A 387 1.96 27.21 -19.14
CA LYS A 387 3.25 27.91 -19.04
C LYS A 387 4.36 27.19 -19.80
N LEU A 388 4.39 25.86 -19.74
CA LEU A 388 5.36 25.03 -20.47
C LEU A 388 5.15 25.13 -21.98
N SER A 389 3.90 25.07 -22.44
CA SER A 389 3.51 25.22 -23.85
C SER A 389 3.90 26.59 -24.41
N LYS A 390 3.70 27.67 -23.64
CA LYS A 390 4.09 29.03 -24.02
C LYS A 390 5.61 29.19 -24.09
N ASN A 391 6.37 28.54 -23.20
CA ASN A 391 7.84 28.49 -23.27
C ASN A 391 8.34 27.68 -24.48
N LEU A 392 7.70 26.57 -24.80
CA LEU A 392 8.01 25.76 -25.99
C LEU A 392 7.72 26.51 -27.29
N GLN A 393 6.60 27.24 -27.38
CA GLN A 393 6.28 28.09 -28.54
C GLN A 393 7.31 29.22 -28.73
N ASN A 394 7.82 29.80 -27.66
CA ASN A 394 8.87 30.82 -27.72
C ASN A 394 10.24 30.25 -28.10
N GLN A 395 10.53 28.97 -27.81
CA GLN A 395 11.76 28.31 -28.27
C GLN A 395 11.72 27.92 -29.75
N VAL A 396 10.55 27.56 -30.28
CA VAL A 396 10.37 27.23 -31.71
C VAL A 396 10.56 28.45 -32.63
N GLN A 397 10.37 29.68 -32.13
CA GLN A 397 10.66 30.91 -32.89
C GLN A 397 12.15 31.32 -32.93
N ILE A 398 13.04 30.63 -32.21
CA ILE A 398 14.49 30.94 -32.13
C ILE A 398 15.35 29.82 -32.73
N SER A 399 14.87 29.13 -33.77
CA SER A 399 15.73 28.36 -34.67
C SER A 399 15.67 28.95 -36.08
N PRO A 400 16.63 29.82 -36.46
CA PRO A 400 16.78 30.33 -37.82
C PRO A 400 17.23 29.22 -38.78
N LYS A 401 16.83 29.40 -40.04
CA LYS A 401 17.10 28.58 -41.23
C LYS A 401 18.50 27.97 -41.33
#